data_AF-A0A966MFJ4-F1
#
_entry.id   AF-A0A966MFJ4-F1
#
_cell.length_a   1.000
_cell.length_b   1.000
_cell.length_c   1.000
_cell.angle_alpha   90.00
_cell.angle_beta   90.00
_cell.angle_gamma   90.00
#
_symmetry.space_group_name_H-M   'P 1'
#
loop_
_entity.id
_entity.type
_entity.pdbx_description
1 polymer ?
#
loop_
_entity_poly.entity_id
_entity_poly.type
_entity_poly.pdbx_seq_one_letter_code
_entity_poly.pdbx_strand_id
1 'polypeptide(L)'
;IKDDVIWVSSGSDTPQLLADGEVIMGATYNGRLFSLIEEQKQPVAMIWDGQVMDLDGWIIPTGLSPERQARALDYIMFATDTQRLADQAKYISYGPARASSAPLVGKHAELGIDMAPHMPTAPENLSRAFLMNYDFWADYRDDLDAKFQAWLAK
;
A
#
# COMPACT_ATOMS: atom_id res chain seq x y z
N ILE A 1 -4.56 -10.90 -24.45
CA ILE A 1 -4.26 -10.29 -23.13
C ILE A 1 -3.00 -10.84 -22.49
N LYS A 2 -2.77 -12.16 -22.37
CA LYS A 2 -1.50 -12.67 -21.82
C LYS A 2 -0.28 -12.11 -22.54
N ASP A 3 -0.31 -12.12 -23.87
CA ASP A 3 0.77 -11.61 -24.72
C ASP A 3 0.87 -10.08 -24.73
N ASP A 4 -0.13 -9.39 -24.17
CA ASP A 4 -0.25 -7.93 -24.12
C ASP A 4 -0.02 -7.38 -22.70
N VAL A 5 0.36 -8.22 -21.74
CA VAL A 5 0.52 -7.88 -20.32
C VAL A 5 1.90 -8.28 -19.84
N ILE A 6 2.59 -7.34 -19.19
CA ILE A 6 3.82 -7.62 -18.45
C ILE A 6 3.43 -8.06 -17.03
N TRP A 7 3.65 -9.34 -16.72
CA TRP A 7 3.43 -9.90 -15.39
C TRP A 7 4.63 -9.64 -14.50
N VAL A 8 4.56 -8.53 -13.75
CA VAL A 8 5.63 -8.07 -12.86
C VAL A 8 5.84 -8.98 -11.65
N SER A 9 7.05 -8.99 -11.12
CA SER A 9 7.42 -9.79 -9.94
C SER A 9 7.60 -8.96 -8.68
N SER A 10 7.83 -7.65 -8.84
CA SER A 10 7.94 -6.68 -7.76
C SER A 10 7.02 -5.49 -7.98
N GLY A 11 6.49 -4.92 -6.90
CA GLY A 11 5.73 -3.67 -6.96
C GLY A 11 6.54 -2.46 -7.45
N SER A 12 7.88 -2.56 -7.51
CA SER A 12 8.75 -1.53 -8.09
C SER A 12 8.79 -1.54 -9.61
N ASP A 13 8.41 -2.65 -10.26
CA ASP A 13 8.58 -2.81 -11.71
C ASP A 13 7.59 -1.92 -12.47
N THR A 14 6.31 -1.92 -12.05
CA THR A 14 5.25 -1.13 -12.70
C THR A 14 5.58 0.38 -12.80
N PRO A 15 6.02 1.07 -11.72
CA PRO A 15 6.45 2.47 -11.81
C PRO A 15 7.53 2.73 -12.85
N GLN A 16 8.53 1.84 -12.96
CA GLN A 16 9.62 1.99 -13.92
C GLN A 16 9.12 1.82 -15.36
N LEU A 17 8.34 0.77 -15.61
CA LEU A 17 7.72 0.52 -16.93
C LEU A 17 6.85 1.69 -17.39
N LEU A 18 6.13 2.35 -16.46
CA LEU A 18 5.36 3.56 -16.74
C LEU A 18 6.26 4.76 -17.04
N ALA A 19 7.33 4.95 -16.26
CA ALA A 19 8.30 6.04 -16.47
C ALA A 19 9.01 5.94 -17.84
N ASP A 20 9.36 4.72 -18.23
CA ASP A 20 10.04 4.43 -19.50
C ASP A 20 9.07 4.43 -20.70
N GLY A 21 7.76 4.48 -20.45
CA GLY A 21 6.73 4.44 -21.48
C GLY A 21 6.55 3.06 -22.13
N GLU A 22 7.07 2.00 -21.50
CA GLU A 22 6.91 0.62 -21.96
C GLU A 22 5.47 0.13 -21.78
N VAL A 23 4.76 0.66 -20.79
CA VAL A 23 3.33 0.43 -20.58
C VAL A 23 2.58 1.75 -20.42
N ILE A 24 1.31 1.77 -20.82
CA ILE A 24 0.42 2.94 -20.70
C ILE A 24 -0.49 2.89 -19.47
N MET A 25 -0.57 1.72 -18.81
CA MET A 25 -1.39 1.48 -17.64
C MET A 25 -0.83 0.28 -16.86
N GLY A 26 -0.92 0.31 -15.53
CA GLY A 26 -0.52 -0.80 -14.67
C GLY A 26 -1.08 -0.68 -13.27
N ALA A 27 -0.97 -1.75 -12.48
CA ALA A 27 -1.37 -1.80 -11.09
C ALA A 27 -0.13 -1.94 -10.19
N THR A 28 -0.10 -1.19 -9.08
CA THR A 28 0.95 -1.27 -8.04
C THR A 28 0.49 -0.54 -6.77
N TYR A 29 1.33 -0.55 -5.73
CA TYR A 29 1.10 0.15 -4.47
C TYR A 29 1.06 1.66 -4.66
N ASN A 30 0.07 2.31 -4.08
CA ASN A 30 -0.18 3.74 -4.22
C ASN A 30 0.98 4.61 -3.69
N GLY A 31 1.71 4.17 -2.66
CA GLY A 31 2.94 4.84 -2.20
C GLY A 31 4.03 4.92 -3.27
N ARG A 32 4.15 3.88 -4.13
CA ARG A 32 5.10 3.88 -5.26
C ARG A 32 4.65 4.84 -6.36
N LEU A 33 3.37 4.88 -6.66
CA LEU A 33 2.81 5.84 -7.61
C LEU A 33 2.91 7.28 -7.10
N PHE A 34 2.70 7.52 -5.81
CA PHE A 34 2.92 8.83 -5.21
C PHE A 34 4.36 9.30 -5.42
N SER A 35 5.37 8.47 -5.12
CA SER A 35 6.77 8.83 -5.38
C SER A 35 7.02 9.13 -6.87
N LEU A 36 6.52 8.26 -7.76
CA LEU A 36 6.65 8.45 -9.21
C LEU A 36 6.07 9.78 -9.70
N ILE A 37 4.88 10.14 -9.21
CA ILE A 37 4.11 11.31 -9.64
C ILE A 37 4.60 12.58 -8.93
N GLU A 38 4.71 12.56 -7.61
CA GLU A 38 4.93 13.75 -6.79
C GLU A 38 6.40 14.02 -6.46
N GLU A 39 7.22 12.99 -6.27
CA GLU A 39 8.65 13.17 -5.99
C GLU A 39 9.45 13.24 -7.30
N GLN A 40 9.15 12.35 -8.25
CA GLN A 40 9.91 12.19 -9.49
C GLN A 40 9.31 12.94 -10.69
N LYS A 41 8.09 13.48 -10.53
CA LYS A 41 7.40 14.31 -11.53
C LYS A 41 7.22 13.62 -12.89
N GLN A 42 7.04 12.31 -12.90
CA GLN A 42 6.72 11.57 -14.12
C GLN A 42 5.28 11.85 -14.58
N PRO A 43 5.00 11.83 -15.88
CA PRO A 43 3.69 12.17 -16.45
C PRO A 43 2.67 11.01 -16.30
N VAL A 44 2.51 10.52 -15.07
CA VAL A 44 1.61 9.43 -14.71
C VAL A 44 0.45 9.98 -13.88
N ALA A 45 -0.72 9.39 -14.02
CA ALA A 45 -1.88 9.69 -13.19
C ALA A 45 -2.30 8.44 -12.40
N MET A 46 -2.83 8.65 -11.20
CA MET A 46 -3.37 7.59 -10.35
C MET A 46 -4.89 7.47 -10.53
N ILE A 47 -5.38 6.23 -10.69
CA ILE A 47 -6.82 5.93 -10.70
C ILE A 47 -7.17 5.28 -9.36
N TRP A 48 -8.02 5.94 -8.58
CA TRP A 48 -8.51 5.42 -7.29
C TRP A 48 -9.74 4.53 -7.43
N ASP A 49 -10.44 4.60 -8.57
CA ASP A 49 -11.62 3.79 -8.81
C ASP A 49 -11.26 2.29 -8.82
N GLY A 50 -11.93 1.51 -7.96
CA GLY A 50 -11.65 0.09 -7.83
C GLY A 50 -10.32 -0.22 -7.14
N GLN A 51 -9.79 0.68 -6.31
CA GLN A 51 -8.64 0.34 -5.47
C GLN A 51 -8.96 -0.82 -4.52
N VAL A 52 -7.99 -1.72 -4.35
CA VAL A 52 -8.00 -2.74 -3.31
C VAL A 52 -7.43 -2.12 -2.04
N MET A 53 -8.25 -1.92 -1.03
CA MET A 53 -7.77 -1.47 0.28
C MET A 53 -7.24 -2.66 1.06
N ASP A 54 -5.96 -2.58 1.41
CA ASP A 54 -5.26 -3.55 2.25
C ASP A 54 -4.85 -2.88 3.58
N LEU A 55 -4.79 -3.67 4.64
CA LEU A 55 -4.45 -3.28 6.00
C LEU A 55 -3.13 -3.94 6.36
N ASP A 56 -2.10 -3.13 6.53
CA ASP A 56 -0.81 -3.60 7.02
C ASP A 56 -0.78 -3.57 8.55
N GLY A 57 -0.11 -4.55 9.16
CA GLY A 57 -0.21 -4.81 10.59
C GLY A 57 1.02 -5.48 11.20
N TRP A 58 1.17 -5.29 12.51
CA TRP A 58 2.23 -5.92 13.29
C TRP A 58 1.78 -7.27 13.85
N ILE A 59 2.65 -8.28 13.77
CA ILE A 59 2.46 -9.60 14.39
C ILE A 59 3.60 -9.83 15.37
N ILE A 60 3.27 -10.32 16.58
CA ILE A 60 4.27 -10.81 17.53
C ILE A 60 4.31 -12.34 17.42
N PRO A 61 5.45 -12.93 17.00
CA PRO A 61 5.61 -14.39 16.97
C PRO A 61 5.48 -15.01 18.37
N THR A 62 4.98 -16.24 18.43
CA THR A 62 4.92 -17.02 19.68
C THR A 62 6.32 -17.51 20.08
N GLY A 63 6.47 -17.96 21.33
CA GLY A 63 7.72 -18.56 21.82
C GLY A 63 8.82 -17.56 22.19
N LEU A 64 8.51 -16.26 22.26
CA LEU A 64 9.43 -15.25 22.78
C LEU A 64 9.64 -15.44 24.29
N SER A 65 10.83 -15.08 24.79
CA SER A 65 11.04 -14.92 26.23
C SER A 65 10.15 -13.79 26.76
N PRO A 66 9.79 -13.80 28.06
CA PRO A 66 8.96 -12.75 28.64
C PRO A 66 9.50 -11.33 28.40
N GLU A 67 10.83 -11.15 28.45
CA GLU A 67 11.48 -9.87 28.16
C GLU A 67 11.28 -9.44 26.70
N ARG A 68 11.50 -10.33 25.73
CA ARG A 68 11.34 -10.02 24.30
C ARG A 68 9.88 -9.73 23.96
N GLN A 69 8.94 -10.46 24.56
CA GLN A 69 7.51 -10.21 24.40
C GLN A 69 7.14 -8.83 24.95
N ALA A 70 7.61 -8.46 26.13
CA ALA A 70 7.36 -7.14 26.71
C ALA A 70 7.92 -6.00 25.82
N ARG A 71 9.13 -6.17 25.28
CA ARG A 71 9.73 -5.19 24.36
C ARG A 71 8.97 -5.06 23.04
N ALA A 72 8.47 -6.18 22.49
CA ALA A 72 7.67 -6.15 21.27
C ALA A 72 6.33 -5.41 21.48
N LEU A 73 5.66 -5.67 22.62
CA LEU A 73 4.44 -4.97 23.00
C LEU A 73 4.67 -3.46 23.18
N ASP A 74 5.73 -3.07 23.89
CA ASP A 74 6.12 -1.67 24.09
C ASP A 74 6.30 -0.94 22.74
N TYR A 75 7.04 -1.55 21.82
CA TYR A 75 7.24 -0.99 20.48
C TYR A 75 5.94 -0.87 19.70
N ILE A 76 5.08 -1.89 19.69
CA ILE A 76 3.80 -1.84 18.96
C ILE A 76 2.90 -0.74 19.53
N MET A 77 2.87 -0.56 20.85
CA MET A 77 2.11 0.52 21.48
C MET A 77 2.61 1.90 21.04
N PHE A 78 3.93 2.08 20.96
CA PHE A 78 4.55 3.31 20.44
C PHE A 78 4.27 3.51 18.94
N ALA A 79 4.60 2.52 18.12
CA ALA A 79 4.54 2.61 16.66
C ALA A 79 3.12 2.78 16.13
N THR A 80 2.13 2.29 16.88
CA THR A 80 0.71 2.41 16.52
C THR A 80 -0.01 3.51 17.27
N ASP A 81 0.66 4.40 18.02
CA ASP A 81 -0.03 5.52 18.66
C ASP A 81 -0.56 6.53 17.63
N THR A 82 -1.51 7.37 18.07
CA THR A 82 -2.19 8.35 17.21
C THR A 82 -1.23 9.24 16.42
N GLN A 83 -0.21 9.79 17.05
CA GLN A 83 0.67 10.76 16.43
C GLN A 83 1.75 10.07 15.58
N ARG A 84 2.26 8.90 16.00
CA ARG A 84 3.25 8.14 15.23
C ARG A 84 2.69 7.62 13.91
N LEU A 85 1.45 7.14 13.90
CA LEU A 85 0.76 6.78 12.65
C LEU A 85 0.53 8.00 11.75
N ALA A 86 0.20 9.16 12.31
CA ALA A 86 0.05 10.39 11.52
C ALA A 86 1.40 10.92 10.99
N ASP A 87 2.48 10.77 11.76
CA ASP A 87 3.83 11.20 11.38
C ASP A 87 4.35 10.39 10.18
N GLN A 88 4.01 9.10 10.09
CA GLN A 88 4.37 8.26 8.94
C GLN A 88 3.80 8.82 7.62
N ALA A 89 2.56 9.32 7.64
CA ALA A 89 1.88 9.87 6.46
C ALA A 89 2.56 11.12 5.87
N LYS A 90 3.55 11.69 6.56
CA LYS A 90 4.39 12.78 6.03
C LYS A 90 5.43 12.31 5.00
N TYR A 91 5.74 11.02 4.97
CA TYR A 91 6.81 10.47 4.14
C TYR A 91 6.33 9.50 3.06
N ILE A 92 5.10 9.02 3.19
CA ILE A 92 4.53 8.07 2.25
C ILE A 92 3.03 8.26 2.20
N SER A 93 2.46 8.09 1.00
CA SER A 93 1.02 8.07 0.75
C SER A 93 0.41 6.78 1.34
N TYR A 94 0.45 6.57 2.64
CA TYR A 94 -0.29 5.49 3.31
C TYR A 94 -1.19 6.07 4.39
N GLY A 95 -2.48 5.73 4.31
CA GLY A 95 -3.50 6.23 5.22
C GLY A 95 -3.28 5.70 6.63
N PRO A 96 -3.18 6.56 7.66
CA PRO A 96 -3.09 6.11 9.03
C PRO A 96 -4.29 5.23 9.42
N ALA A 97 -4.02 4.08 10.06
CA ALA A 97 -5.07 3.11 10.39
C ALA A 97 -6.05 3.56 11.49
N ARG A 98 -5.71 4.60 12.28
CA ARG A 98 -6.56 5.11 13.36
C ARG A 98 -7.37 6.31 12.92
N ALA A 99 -8.65 6.31 13.28
CA ALA A 99 -9.53 7.48 13.14
C ALA A 99 -8.99 8.73 13.87
N SER A 100 -8.31 8.56 15.00
CA SER A 100 -7.68 9.66 15.74
C SER A 100 -6.46 10.25 15.03
N SER A 101 -5.83 9.51 14.11
CA SER A 101 -4.65 9.93 13.35
C SER A 101 -5.02 10.67 12.07
N ALA A 102 -6.13 10.32 11.43
CA ALA A 102 -6.58 10.91 10.17
C ALA A 102 -6.61 12.46 10.19
N PRO A 103 -7.16 13.13 11.23
CA PRO A 103 -7.16 14.59 11.31
C PRO A 103 -5.77 15.24 11.47
N LEU A 104 -4.74 14.44 11.76
CA LEU A 104 -3.37 14.91 11.98
C LEU A 104 -2.48 14.73 10.73
N VAL A 105 -3.02 14.16 9.64
CA VAL A 105 -2.33 14.11 8.35
C VAL A 105 -2.10 15.55 7.89
N GLY A 106 -0.83 15.87 7.69
CA GLY A 106 -0.38 17.22 7.35
C GLY A 106 0.34 17.26 6.02
N LYS A 107 1.44 18.02 5.97
CA LYS A 107 2.24 18.16 4.76
C LYS A 107 3.29 17.07 4.62
N HIS A 108 3.66 16.78 3.36
CA HIS A 108 4.81 15.95 3.05
C HIS A 108 6.07 16.58 3.66
N ALA A 109 6.93 15.78 4.27
CA ALA A 109 8.09 16.24 5.04
C ALA A 109 9.07 17.05 4.17
N GLU A 110 9.31 16.60 2.93
CA GLU A 110 10.25 17.23 2.01
C GLU A 110 9.57 18.14 0.97
N LEU A 111 8.57 17.61 0.23
CA LEU A 111 7.86 18.36 -0.81
C LEU A 111 6.96 19.49 -0.28
N GLY A 112 6.53 19.46 0.98
CA GLY A 112 5.67 20.50 1.58
C GLY A 112 4.23 20.57 1.02
N ILE A 113 3.82 19.61 0.20
CA ILE A 113 2.46 19.47 -0.34
C ILE A 113 1.52 18.89 0.70
N ASP A 114 0.22 19.16 0.57
CA ASP A 114 -0.79 18.56 1.45
C ASP A 114 -0.93 17.06 1.17
N MET A 115 -0.82 16.21 2.19
CA MET A 115 -0.86 14.76 2.01
C MET A 115 -2.26 14.18 2.07
N ALA A 116 -3.22 14.89 2.67
CA ALA A 116 -4.57 14.36 2.86
C ALA A 116 -5.23 13.88 1.54
N PRO A 117 -5.17 14.63 0.42
CA PRO A 117 -5.76 14.18 -0.86
C PRO A 117 -5.06 12.97 -1.48
N HIS A 118 -3.82 12.70 -1.09
CA HIS A 118 -3.04 11.56 -1.59
C HIS A 118 -3.24 10.31 -0.74
N MET A 119 -4.03 10.35 0.34
CA MET A 119 -4.26 9.15 1.16
C MET A 119 -5.27 8.22 0.49
N PRO A 120 -5.04 6.89 0.49
CA PRO A 120 -6.03 5.93 -0.01
C PRO A 120 -7.34 5.99 0.80
N THR A 121 -7.25 6.44 2.05
CA THR A 121 -8.36 6.60 3.00
C THR A 121 -9.04 7.96 2.95
N ALA A 122 -8.64 8.86 2.05
CA ALA A 122 -9.35 10.11 1.85
C ALA A 122 -10.78 9.84 1.37
N PRO A 123 -11.82 10.57 1.85
CA PRO A 123 -13.21 10.28 1.52
C PRO A 123 -13.50 10.17 0.02
N GLU A 124 -12.86 11.02 -0.80
CA GLU A 124 -12.96 11.02 -2.25
C GLU A 124 -12.39 9.74 -2.88
N ASN A 125 -11.25 9.25 -2.37
CA ASN A 125 -10.54 8.08 -2.87
C ASN A 125 -11.22 6.78 -2.42
N LEU A 126 -11.90 6.79 -1.27
CA LEU A 126 -12.60 5.62 -0.72
C LEU A 126 -13.96 5.32 -1.37
N SER A 127 -14.53 6.26 -2.12
CA SER A 127 -15.91 6.17 -2.61
C SER A 127 -16.25 4.87 -3.37
N ARG A 128 -15.27 4.29 -4.06
CA ARG A 128 -15.38 3.04 -4.84
C ARG A 128 -14.27 2.03 -4.52
N ALA A 129 -13.66 2.16 -3.34
CA ALA A 129 -12.69 1.20 -2.84
C ALA A 129 -13.39 -0.10 -2.38
N PHE A 130 -12.70 -1.22 -2.46
CA PHE A 130 -13.13 -2.45 -1.80
C PHE A 130 -12.06 -2.94 -0.84
N LEU A 131 -12.48 -3.35 0.35
CA LEU A 131 -11.59 -3.97 1.32
C LEU A 131 -11.21 -5.38 0.84
N MET A 132 -9.93 -5.71 0.92
CA MET A 132 -9.45 -7.06 0.67
C MET A 132 -10.18 -8.07 1.58
N ASN A 133 -10.72 -9.12 0.98
CA ASN A 133 -11.31 -10.22 1.74
C ASN A 133 -10.21 -11.21 2.17
N TYR A 134 -9.69 -11.03 3.38
CA TYR A 134 -8.61 -11.88 3.91
C TYR A 134 -9.01 -13.34 4.08
N ASP A 135 -10.25 -13.62 4.47
CA ASP A 135 -10.73 -15.00 4.65
C ASP A 135 -10.78 -15.74 3.31
N PHE A 136 -11.26 -15.07 2.26
CA PHE A 136 -11.22 -15.62 0.90
C PHE A 136 -9.79 -15.94 0.46
N TRP A 137 -8.84 -15.02 0.67
CA TRP A 137 -7.47 -15.29 0.29
C TRP A 137 -6.81 -16.36 1.17
N ALA A 138 -7.14 -16.45 2.46
CA ALA A 138 -6.65 -17.52 3.33
C ALA A 138 -7.13 -18.91 2.85
N ASP A 139 -8.37 -19.01 2.38
CA ASP A 139 -8.96 -20.28 1.94
C ASP A 139 -8.52 -20.69 0.52
N TYR A 140 -8.33 -19.72 -0.40
CA TYR A 140 -8.22 -20.01 -1.83
C TYR A 140 -6.90 -19.61 -2.49
N ARG A 141 -5.98 -18.91 -1.80
CA ARG A 141 -4.77 -18.37 -2.44
C ARG A 141 -3.92 -19.44 -3.11
N ASP A 142 -3.59 -20.53 -2.41
CA ASP A 142 -2.71 -21.56 -2.95
C ASP A 142 -3.28 -22.21 -4.22
N ASP A 143 -4.58 -22.49 -4.22
CA ASP A 143 -5.30 -23.06 -5.37
C ASP A 143 -5.34 -22.10 -6.56
N LEU A 144 -5.57 -20.81 -6.31
CA LEU A 144 -5.60 -19.77 -7.33
C LEU A 144 -4.20 -19.51 -7.89
N ASP A 145 -3.18 -19.44 -7.04
CA ASP A 145 -1.79 -19.26 -7.43
C ASP A 145 -1.33 -20.43 -8.31
N ALA A 146 -1.63 -21.68 -7.94
CA ALA A 146 -1.30 -22.84 -8.77
C ALA A 146 -1.95 -22.79 -10.15
N LYS A 147 -3.24 -22.41 -10.22
CA LYS A 147 -3.97 -22.25 -11.50
C LYS A 147 -3.39 -21.12 -12.35
N PHE A 148 -3.07 -19.99 -11.72
CA PHE A 148 -2.50 -18.83 -12.40
C PHE A 148 -1.12 -19.14 -12.97
N GLN A 149 -0.24 -19.78 -12.20
CA GLN A 149 1.09 -20.18 -12.67
C GLN A 149 1.02 -21.22 -13.80
N ALA A 150 0.11 -22.19 -13.72
CA ALA A 150 -0.09 -23.16 -14.79
C ALA A 150 -0.59 -22.53 -16.10
N TRP A 151 -1.38 -21.45 -16.01
CA TRP A 151 -1.81 -20.66 -17.16
C TRP A 151 -0.67 -19.77 -17.68
N LEU A 152 0.14 -19.18 -16.80
CA LEU A 152 1.27 -18.33 -17.16
C LEU A 152 2.40 -19.11 -17.85
N ALA A 153 2.54 -20.41 -17.57
CA ALA A 153 3.51 -21.27 -18.23
C ALA A 153 3.12 -21.73 -19.66
N LYS A 154 1.86 -21.58 -20.07
CA LYS A 154 1.33 -22.04 -21.37
C LYS A 154 1.21 -20.92 -22.39
#